data_AF-A0A524P337-F1
#
_entry.id   AF-A0A524P337-F1
#
_cell.length_a   1.000
_cell.length_b   1.000
_cell.length_c   1.000
_cell.angle_alpha   90.00
_cell.angle_beta   90.00
_cell.angle_gamma   90.00
#
_symmetry.space_group_name_H-M   'P 1'
#
loop_
_entity.id
_entity.type
_entity.pdbx_description
1 polymer ?
#
loop_
_entity_poly.entity_id
_entity_poly.type
_entity_poly.pdbx_seq_one_letter_code
_entity_poly.pdbx_strand_id
1 'polypeptide(L)'
;DLNDDIHFLPAVEFQYPPELTNNERRKADNDKLEKSFLEITNPIVKRARKVAHKAYTFCHCRDLAMAVFLINEKTDNLLLHEINPITSILPASKMAMAAEHVGLSYSEMINDLILTALKRYDMKLSGKYGKREKTLQKEQEQIDLEKESLIQEEKDLKENTDLSQEETLSS
;
A
#
# COMPACT_ATOMS: atom_id res chain seq x y z
N ASP A 1 5.40 -12.17 -1.54
CA ASP A 1 5.06 -12.57 -2.91
C ASP A 1 3.66 -12.14 -3.28
N LEU A 2 3.58 -10.94 -3.86
CA LEU A 2 2.44 -10.35 -4.53
C LEU A 2 3.02 -9.91 -5.88
N ASN A 3 2.51 -10.42 -7.01
CA ASN A 3 3.07 -10.22 -8.35
C ASN A 3 3.36 -8.73 -8.65
N ASP A 4 4.56 -8.45 -9.19
CA ASP A 4 5.32 -7.18 -9.07
C ASP A 4 4.89 -5.99 -9.97
N ASP A 5 3.59 -5.75 -10.17
CA ASP A 5 3.12 -4.54 -10.89
C ASP A 5 2.13 -3.68 -10.07
N ILE A 6 1.80 -4.08 -8.84
CA ILE A 6 0.87 -3.33 -7.98
C ILE A 6 1.63 -2.53 -6.92
N HIS A 7 1.71 -1.22 -7.15
CA HIS A 7 2.25 -0.27 -6.17
C HIS A 7 1.16 0.17 -5.19
N PHE A 8 1.51 0.20 -3.91
CA PHE A 8 0.62 0.66 -2.84
C PHE A 8 1.12 2.01 -2.32
N LEU A 9 0.22 2.98 -2.28
CA LEU A 9 0.42 4.18 -1.46
C LEU A 9 0.22 3.84 0.02
N PRO A 10 0.70 4.68 0.96
CA PRO A 10 0.41 4.52 2.38
C PRO A 10 -1.09 4.43 2.65
N ALA A 11 -1.46 3.69 3.68
CA ALA A 11 -2.84 3.66 4.12
C ALA A 11 -3.15 4.95 4.90
N VAL A 12 -4.30 5.56 4.61
CA VAL A 12 -4.82 6.70 5.37
C VAL A 12 -5.94 6.21 6.26
N GLU A 13 -5.74 6.31 7.57
CA GLU A 13 -6.76 5.98 8.55
C GLU A 13 -7.50 7.26 8.96
N PHE A 14 -8.84 7.19 8.96
CA PHE A 14 -9.71 8.26 9.44
C PHE A 14 -10.25 7.88 10.80
N GLN A 15 -9.95 8.69 11.81
CA GLN A 15 -10.40 8.47 13.17
C GLN A 15 -11.70 9.21 13.39
N TYR A 16 -12.73 8.46 13.75
CA TYR A 16 -14.06 8.99 14.02
C TYR A 16 -14.26 9.12 15.53
N PRO A 17 -14.76 10.27 16.01
CA PRO A 17 -15.06 10.43 17.42
C PRO A 17 -15.98 9.32 17.94
N PRO A 18 -15.68 8.71 19.10
CA PRO A 18 -16.36 7.51 19.60
C PRO A 18 -17.86 7.73 19.83
N GLU A 19 -18.26 8.97 20.10
CA GLU A 19 -19.64 9.38 20.31
C GLU A 19 -20.51 9.38 19.04
N LEU A 20 -19.90 9.40 17.85
CA LEU A 20 -20.67 9.44 16.60
C LEU A 20 -21.39 8.10 16.36
N THR A 21 -22.70 8.18 16.14
CA THR A 21 -23.50 7.08 15.63
C THR A 21 -23.09 6.69 14.22
N ASN A 22 -23.45 5.49 13.77
CA ASN A 22 -23.17 5.02 12.41
C ASN A 22 -23.75 5.95 11.33
N ASN A 23 -24.92 6.56 11.58
CA ASN A 23 -25.52 7.49 10.63
C ASN A 23 -24.78 8.81 10.56
N GLU A 24 -24.24 9.30 11.68
CA GLU A 24 -23.41 10.50 11.70
C GLU A 24 -22.07 10.25 11.03
N ARG A 25 -21.42 9.09 11.29
CA ARG A 25 -20.18 8.68 10.61
C ARG A 25 -20.32 8.66 9.09
N ARG A 26 -21.45 8.17 8.57
CA ARG A 26 -21.74 8.16 7.12
C ARG A 26 -21.89 9.56 6.50
N LYS A 27 -22.30 10.54 7.30
CA LYS A 27 -22.48 11.94 6.89
C LYS A 27 -21.29 12.81 7.26
N ALA A 28 -20.32 12.26 7.97
CA ALA A 28 -19.17 13.01 8.46
C ALA A 28 -18.36 13.52 7.27
N ASP A 29 -17.94 14.77 7.41
CA ASP A 29 -16.98 15.37 6.50
C ASP A 29 -15.60 14.82 6.84
N ASN A 30 -15.08 13.94 5.97
CA ASN A 30 -13.78 13.30 6.19
C ASN A 30 -12.63 14.31 6.28
N ASP A 31 -12.79 15.52 5.72
CA ASP A 31 -11.76 16.56 5.78
C ASP A 31 -11.62 17.18 7.18
N LYS A 32 -12.61 16.96 8.05
CA LYS A 32 -12.62 17.42 9.45
C LYS A 32 -12.22 16.34 10.45
N LEU A 33 -12.02 15.11 9.98
CA LEU A 33 -11.61 14.00 10.83
C LEU A 33 -10.10 14.04 11.06
N GLU A 34 -9.70 13.60 12.24
CA GLU A 34 -8.30 13.29 12.49
C GLU A 34 -7.87 12.13 11.57
N LYS A 35 -6.67 12.25 11.02
CA LYS A 35 -6.13 11.28 10.07
C LYS A 35 -4.70 10.94 10.40
N SER A 36 -4.36 9.67 10.26
CA SER A 36 -3.01 9.15 10.41
C SER A 36 -2.60 8.46 9.11
N PHE A 37 -1.31 8.53 8.80
CA PHE A 37 -0.72 7.74 7.72
C PHE A 37 -0.07 6.51 8.35
N LEU A 38 -0.53 5.33 7.92
CA LEU A 38 -0.01 4.07 8.40
C LEU A 38 1.01 3.55 7.40
N GLU A 39 2.24 3.46 7.88
CA GLU A 39 3.38 2.98 7.10
C GLU A 39 3.20 1.55 6.61
N ILE A 40 3.90 1.24 5.53
CA ILE A 40 3.88 -0.08 4.88
C ILE A 40 4.35 -1.22 5.80
N THR A 41 5.12 -0.88 6.84
CA THR A 41 5.64 -1.79 7.86
C THR A 41 4.59 -2.16 8.91
N ASN A 42 3.51 -1.38 9.05
CA ASN A 42 2.45 -1.61 10.02
C ASN A 42 1.77 -2.99 9.78
N PRO A 43 1.61 -3.84 10.81
CA PRO A 43 1.00 -5.17 10.66
C PRO A 43 -0.41 -5.17 10.07
N ILE A 44 -1.25 -4.19 10.42
CA ILE A 44 -2.60 -4.03 9.87
C ILE A 44 -2.50 -3.70 8.38
N VAL A 45 -1.62 -2.78 7.99
CA VAL A 45 -1.40 -2.41 6.58
C VAL A 45 -0.88 -3.60 5.79
N LYS A 46 0.04 -4.40 6.32
CA LYS A 46 0.50 -5.64 5.67
C LYS A 46 -0.65 -6.62 5.40
N ARG A 47 -1.58 -6.79 6.35
CA ARG A 47 -2.79 -7.61 6.14
C ARG A 47 -3.73 -6.99 5.11
N ALA A 48 -3.99 -5.69 5.22
CA ALA A 48 -4.86 -4.96 4.29
C ALA A 48 -4.34 -5.04 2.85
N ARG A 49 -3.03 -4.88 2.62
CA ARG A 49 -2.42 -5.00 1.29
C ARG A 49 -2.61 -6.37 0.65
N LYS A 50 -2.48 -7.45 1.43
CA LYS A 50 -2.74 -8.81 0.93
C LYS A 50 -4.20 -8.97 0.48
N VAL A 51 -5.14 -8.42 1.23
CA VAL A 51 -6.58 -8.47 0.88
C VAL A 51 -6.88 -7.55 -0.30
N ALA A 52 -6.35 -6.33 -0.30
CA ALA A 52 -6.51 -5.36 -1.37
C ALA A 52 -5.94 -5.87 -2.70
N HIS A 53 -4.78 -6.50 -2.70
CA HIS A 53 -4.23 -7.15 -3.88
C HIS A 53 -5.16 -8.23 -4.42
N LYS A 54 -5.63 -9.14 -3.54
CA LYS A 54 -6.58 -10.19 -3.95
C LYS A 54 -7.85 -9.60 -4.55
N ALA A 55 -8.42 -8.57 -3.93
CA ALA A 55 -9.61 -7.88 -4.43
C ALA A 55 -9.35 -7.19 -5.77
N TYR A 56 -8.22 -6.49 -5.91
CA TYR A 56 -7.81 -5.81 -7.14
C TYR A 56 -7.71 -6.79 -8.31
N THR A 57 -7.02 -7.91 -8.10
CA THR A 57 -6.85 -8.95 -9.12
C THR A 57 -8.19 -9.63 -9.44
N PHE A 58 -8.97 -10.01 -8.41
CA PHE A 58 -10.25 -10.70 -8.59
C PHE A 58 -11.28 -9.85 -9.33
N CYS A 59 -11.32 -8.55 -9.03
CA CYS A 59 -12.22 -7.60 -9.69
C CYS A 59 -11.69 -7.13 -11.05
N HIS A 60 -10.55 -7.65 -11.53
CA HIS A 60 -9.89 -7.20 -12.76
C HIS A 60 -9.70 -5.68 -12.81
N CYS A 61 -9.39 -5.07 -11.66
CA CYS A 61 -9.04 -3.67 -11.59
C CYS A 61 -7.79 -3.41 -12.44
N ARG A 62 -7.69 -2.21 -13.01
CA ARG A 62 -6.57 -1.82 -13.85
C ARG A 62 -6.16 -0.39 -13.56
N ASP A 63 -4.86 -0.12 -13.61
CA ASP A 63 -4.17 1.14 -13.34
C ASP A 63 -4.34 1.70 -11.92
N LEU A 64 -5.55 1.70 -11.38
CA LEU A 64 -5.90 2.32 -10.11
C LEU A 64 -7.10 1.65 -9.46
N ALA A 65 -7.03 1.45 -8.15
CA ALA A 65 -8.20 1.27 -7.31
C ALA A 65 -7.90 1.72 -5.88
N MET A 66 -8.93 2.08 -5.14
CA MET A 66 -8.84 2.35 -3.71
C MET A 66 -9.60 1.26 -2.96
N ALA A 67 -8.93 0.54 -2.07
CA ALA A 67 -9.57 -0.41 -1.17
C ALA A 67 -9.87 0.28 0.16
N VAL A 68 -11.13 0.25 0.60
CA VAL A 68 -11.56 0.81 1.88
C VAL A 68 -11.80 -0.32 2.86
N PHE A 69 -11.19 -0.20 4.03
CA PHE A 69 -11.28 -1.19 5.09
C PHE A 69 -11.99 -0.60 6.31
N LEU A 70 -12.73 -1.45 7.02
CA LEU A 70 -13.21 -1.19 8.36
C LEU A 70 -12.33 -1.96 9.35
N ILE A 71 -11.92 -1.30 10.42
CA ILE A 71 -11.09 -1.88 11.48
C ILE A 71 -11.92 -1.91 12.75
N ASN A 72 -11.90 -3.05 13.43
CA ASN A 72 -12.44 -3.17 14.78
C ASN A 72 -11.31 -2.92 15.79
N GLU A 73 -11.31 -1.74 16.43
CA GLU A 73 -10.28 -1.30 17.38
C GLU A 73 -10.04 -2.26 18.56
N LYS A 74 -11.02 -3.10 18.93
CA LYS A 74 -10.87 -4.05 20.05
C LYS A 74 -10.23 -5.37 19.66
N THR A 75 -10.30 -5.73 18.38
CA THR A 75 -9.92 -7.08 17.91
C THR A 75 -8.90 -7.04 16.79
N ASP A 76 -8.56 -5.85 16.27
CA ASP A 76 -7.77 -5.63 15.05
C ASP A 76 -8.26 -6.41 13.83
N ASN A 77 -9.54 -6.81 13.86
CA ASN A 77 -10.20 -7.47 12.75
C ASN A 77 -10.44 -6.45 11.65
N LEU A 78 -10.03 -6.82 10.44
CA LEU A 78 -10.03 -5.98 9.26
C LEU A 78 -11.04 -6.55 8.25
N LEU A 79 -12.01 -5.74 7.86
CA LEU A 79 -13.04 -6.08 6.89
C LEU A 79 -12.87 -5.23 5.63
N LEU A 80 -12.76 -5.86 4.47
CA LEU A 80 -12.82 -5.14 3.19
C LEU A 80 -14.26 -4.65 3.00
N HIS A 81 -14.46 -3.34 3.01
CA HIS A 81 -15.78 -2.73 2.81
C HIS A 81 -16.09 -2.58 1.32
N GLU A 82 -15.16 -1.99 0.58
CA GLU A 82 -15.27 -1.80 -0.85
C GLU A 82 -13.89 -1.76 -1.52
N ILE A 83 -13.88 -2.06 -2.81
CA ILE A 83 -12.79 -1.70 -3.71
C ILE A 83 -13.38 -0.82 -4.82
N ASN A 84 -12.86 0.39 -4.97
CA ASN A 84 -13.33 1.37 -5.93
C ASN A 84 -12.32 1.54 -7.08
N PRO A 85 -12.58 0.97 -8.28
CA PRO A 85 -11.72 1.13 -9.46
C PRO A 85 -11.86 2.49 -10.15
N ILE A 86 -12.84 3.32 -9.76
CA ILE A 86 -13.07 4.68 -10.28
C ILE A 86 -13.05 5.66 -9.10
N THR A 87 -11.98 5.60 -8.31
CA THR A 87 -11.78 6.52 -7.20
C THR A 87 -11.45 7.93 -7.71
N SER A 88 -11.75 8.95 -6.91
CA SER A 88 -11.39 10.33 -7.24
C SER A 88 -9.87 10.47 -7.31
N ILE A 89 -9.40 11.13 -8.37
CA ILE A 89 -8.00 11.50 -8.58
C ILE A 89 -7.82 13.02 -8.62
N LEU A 90 -8.78 13.79 -8.09
CA LEU A 90 -8.61 15.25 -8.00
C LEU A 90 -7.49 15.60 -7.00
N PRO A 91 -6.91 16.81 -7.05
CA PRO A 91 -5.83 17.21 -6.14
C PRO A 91 -6.15 17.06 -4.65
N ALA A 92 -7.42 17.25 -4.26
CA ALA A 92 -7.90 17.07 -2.88
C ALA A 92 -8.35 15.63 -2.56
N SER A 93 -8.11 14.66 -3.44
CA SER A 93 -8.51 13.26 -3.22
C SER A 93 -7.65 12.56 -2.17
N LYS A 94 -8.19 11.48 -1.58
CA LYS A 94 -7.46 10.60 -0.67
C LYS A 94 -6.21 9.98 -1.32
N MET A 95 -6.27 9.71 -2.63
CA MET A 95 -5.12 9.20 -3.39
C MET A 95 -4.01 10.25 -3.49
N ALA A 96 -4.35 11.48 -3.88
CA ALA A 96 -3.38 12.57 -3.96
C ALA A 96 -2.75 12.87 -2.59
N MET A 97 -3.55 12.83 -1.52
CA MET A 97 -3.08 12.99 -0.15
C MET A 97 -2.09 11.89 0.27
N ALA A 98 -2.37 10.63 -0.06
CA ALA A 98 -1.47 9.52 0.25
C ALA A 98 -0.17 9.57 -0.56
N ALA A 99 -0.23 10.03 -1.82
CA ALA A 99 0.94 10.24 -2.66
C ALA A 99 1.83 11.38 -2.11
N GLU A 100 1.25 12.52 -1.76
CA GLU A 100 1.97 13.67 -1.23
C GLU A 100 2.70 13.33 0.08
N HIS A 101 2.12 12.47 0.92
CA HIS A 101 2.74 12.03 2.17
C HIS A 101 4.10 11.34 1.94
N VAL A 102 4.27 10.63 0.83
CA VAL A 102 5.54 9.98 0.45
C VAL A 102 6.39 10.82 -0.49
N GLY A 103 6.09 12.11 -0.61
CA GLY A 103 6.84 13.04 -1.45
C GLY A 103 6.54 12.93 -2.95
N LEU A 104 5.51 12.18 -3.35
CA LEU A 104 5.07 12.09 -4.74
C LEU A 104 4.14 13.26 -5.05
N SER A 105 4.56 14.18 -5.91
CA SER A 105 3.70 15.30 -6.32
C SER A 105 2.48 14.80 -7.08
N TYR A 106 1.40 15.58 -7.06
CA TYR A 106 0.18 15.28 -7.83
C TYR A 106 0.48 15.01 -9.32
N SER A 107 1.37 15.81 -9.91
CA SER A 107 1.77 15.64 -11.32
C SER A 107 2.47 14.30 -11.56
N GLU A 108 3.37 13.90 -10.66
CA GLU A 108 4.05 12.61 -10.74
C GLU A 108 3.07 11.44 -10.57
N MET A 109 2.15 11.51 -9.61
CA MET A 109 1.08 10.51 -9.44
C MET A 109 0.25 10.35 -10.72
N ILE A 110 -0.17 11.46 -11.34
CA ILE A 110 -0.94 11.42 -12.60
C ILE A 110 -0.08 10.88 -13.75
N ASN A 111 1.21 11.23 -13.81
CA ASN A 111 2.12 10.69 -14.84
C ASN A 111 2.31 9.17 -14.68
N ASP A 112 2.41 8.68 -13.45
CA ASP A 112 2.55 7.25 -13.16
C ASP A 112 1.25 6.50 -13.53
N LEU A 113 0.07 7.08 -13.29
CA LEU A 113 -1.22 6.54 -13.74
C LEU A 113 -1.34 6.50 -15.28
N ILE A 114 -0.87 7.55 -15.96
CA ILE A 114 -0.84 7.55 -17.43
C ILE A 114 0.14 6.49 -17.93
N LEU A 115 1.31 6.35 -17.28
CA LEU A 115 2.31 5.37 -17.65
C LEU A 115 1.76 3.94 -17.55
N THR A 116 1.03 3.58 -16.49
CA THR A 116 0.42 2.25 -16.36
C THR A 116 -0.59 1.99 -17.48
N ALA A 117 -1.41 2.99 -17.82
CA ALA A 117 -2.33 2.88 -18.95
C ALA A 117 -1.60 2.70 -20.30
N LEU A 118 -0.52 3.45 -20.55
CA LEU A 118 0.31 3.32 -21.77
C LEU A 118 0.94 1.93 -21.87
N LYS A 119 1.51 1.40 -20.78
CA LYS A 119 2.09 0.04 -20.71
C LYS A 119 1.05 -1.02 -21.05
N ARG A 120 -0.16 -0.90 -20.49
CA ARG A 120 -1.25 -1.86 -20.74
C ARG A 120 -1.64 -1.96 -22.23
N TYR A 121 -1.57 -0.84 -22.96
CA TYR A 121 -1.88 -0.81 -24.39
C TYR A 121 -0.65 -1.02 -25.29
N ASP A 122 0.48 -1.47 -24.71
CA ASP A 122 1.74 -1.70 -25.42
C ASP A 122 2.20 -0.48 -26.24
N MET A 123 1.96 0.72 -25.69
CA MET A 123 2.33 1.95 -26.35
C MET A 123 3.83 2.20 -26.21
N LYS A 124 4.49 2.57 -27.32
CA LYS A 124 5.92 2.89 -27.30
C LYS A 124 6.19 4.07 -26.37
N LEU A 125 6.91 3.79 -25.28
CA LEU A 125 7.31 4.80 -24.31
C LEU A 125 8.51 5.59 -24.82
N SER A 126 8.40 6.91 -24.78
CA SER A 126 9.47 7.83 -25.17
C SER A 126 9.40 9.12 -24.36
N GLY A 127 10.42 9.99 -24.48
CA GLY A 127 10.46 11.26 -23.76
C GLY A 127 10.38 11.09 -22.24
N LYS A 128 9.45 11.81 -21.60
CA LYS A 128 9.30 11.81 -20.13
C LYS A 128 8.85 10.45 -19.58
N TYR A 129 7.96 9.74 -20.26
CA TYR A 129 7.39 8.48 -19.76
C TYR A 129 8.40 7.33 -19.84
N GLY A 130 9.17 7.25 -20.92
CA GLY A 130 10.25 6.26 -21.02
C GLY A 130 11.41 6.52 -20.05
N LYS A 131 11.64 7.78 -19.64
CA LYS A 131 12.60 8.09 -18.57
C LYS A 131 12.06 7.65 -17.20
N ARG A 132 10.80 7.98 -16.89
CA ARG A 132 10.16 7.61 -15.62
C ARG A 132 10.08 6.10 -15.42
N GLU A 133 9.74 5.34 -16.47
CA GLU A 133 9.72 3.87 -16.40
C GLU A 133 11.07 3.29 -15.97
N LYS A 134 12.17 3.77 -16.57
CA LYS A 134 13.52 3.33 -16.18
C LYS A 134 13.88 3.71 -14.75
N THR A 135 13.40 4.86 -14.27
CA THR A 135 13.57 5.26 -12.87
C THR A 135 12.83 4.30 -11.95
N LEU A 136 11.56 4.02 -12.23
CA LEU A 136 10.74 3.09 -11.43
C LEU A 136 11.32 1.67 -11.40
N GLN A 137 11.85 1.18 -12.54
CA GLN A 137 12.53 -0.12 -12.61
C GLN A 137 13.73 -0.18 -11.66
N LYS A 138 14.58 0.87 -11.65
CA LYS A 138 15.73 0.95 -10.74
C LYS A 138 15.33 1.06 -9.28
N GLU A 139 14.28 1.83 -8.97
CA GLU A 139 13.73 1.95 -7.62
C GLU A 139 13.22 0.58 -7.13
N GLN A 140 12.54 -0.16 -7.99
CA GLN A 140 12.03 -1.51 -7.68
C GLN A 140 13.18 -2.50 -7.47
N GLU A 141 14.20 -2.51 -8.34
CA GLU A 141 15.40 -3.34 -8.20
C GLU A 141 16.10 -3.09 -6.84
N GLN A 142 16.24 -1.83 -6.43
CA GLN A 142 16.84 -1.47 -5.14
C GLN A 142 16.01 -1.98 -3.96
N ILE A 143 14.69 -1.82 -4.01
CA ILE A 143 13.77 -2.33 -2.98
C ILE A 143 13.87 -3.85 -2.85
N ASP A 144 13.98 -4.57 -3.98
CA ASP A 144 14.04 -6.02 -3.96
C ASP A 144 15.38 -6.52 -3.38
N LEU A 145 16.49 -5.85 -3.69
CA LEU A 145 17.78 -6.10 -3.04
C LEU A 145 17.73 -5.90 -1.51
N GLU A 146 17.07 -4.83 -1.05
CA GLU A 146 16.90 -4.57 0.39
C GLU A 146 15.99 -5.59 1.07
N LYS A 147 14.95 -6.10 0.39
CA LYS A 147 14.12 -7.19 0.92
C LYS A 147 14.93 -8.48 1.05
N GLU A 148 15.73 -8.82 0.04
CA GLU A 148 16.56 -10.02 0.06
C GLU A 148 17.55 -10.00 1.22
N SER A 149 18.18 -8.85 1.49
CA SER A 149 19.09 -8.72 2.64
C SER A 149 18.36 -8.91 3.98
N LEU A 150 17.18 -8.30 4.16
CA LEU A 150 16.38 -8.47 5.38
C LEU A 150 15.94 -9.93 5.61
N ILE A 151 15.56 -10.63 4.53
CA ILE A 151 15.19 -12.06 4.61
C ILE A 151 16.40 -12.91 5.02
N GLN A 152 17.59 -12.59 4.50
CA GLN A 152 18.81 -13.30 4.87
C GLN A 152 19.17 -13.05 6.34
N GLU A 153 19.11 -11.80 6.81
CA GLU A 153 19.32 -11.45 8.22
C GLU A 153 18.35 -12.20 9.15
N GLU A 154 17.06 -12.28 8.81
CA GLU A 154 16.07 -13.04 9.59
C GLU A 154 16.36 -14.55 9.64
N LYS A 155 16.93 -15.13 8.58
CA LYS A 155 17.35 -16.54 8.56
C LYS A 155 18.56 -16.77 9.45
N ASP A 156 19.58 -15.92 9.32
CA ASP A 156 20.82 -16.00 10.10
C ASP A 156 20.54 -15.83 11.60
N LEU A 157 19.61 -14.94 11.96
CA LEU A 157 19.15 -14.77 13.35
C LEU A 157 18.49 -16.04 13.89
N LYS A 158 17.61 -16.68 13.11
CA LYS A 158 16.92 -17.92 13.52
C LYS A 158 17.88 -19.07 13.74
N GLU A 159 18.80 -19.31 12.80
CA GLU A 159 19.82 -20.37 12.91
C GLU A 159 20.69 -20.20 14.18
N ASN A 160 21.08 -18.96 14.52
CA ASN A 160 21.87 -18.70 15.73
C ASN A 160 21.06 -18.89 17.03
N THR A 161 19.76 -18.58 17.04
CA THR A 161 18.87 -18.89 18.18
C THR A 161 18.63 -20.39 18.37
N ASP A 162 18.53 -21.16 17.28
CA ASP A 162 18.32 -22.62 17.37
C ASP A 162 19.59 -23.33 17.87
N LEU A 163 20.77 -22.91 17.42
CA LEU A 163 22.07 -23.44 17.90
C LEU A 163 22.32 -23.17 19.40
N SER A 164 21.88 -22.02 19.92
CA SER A 164 22.04 -21.68 21.36
C SER A 164 21.04 -22.38 22.28
N GLN A 165 19.89 -22.82 21.77
CA GLN A 165 18.94 -23.63 22.53
C GLN A 165 19.36 -25.12 22.60
N GLU A 166 20.04 -25.65 21.60
CA GLU A 166 20.57 -27.02 21.65
C GLU A 166 21.73 -27.18 22.66
N GLU A 167 22.60 -26.18 22.80
CA GLU A 167 23.70 -26.22 23.78
C GLU A 167 23.23 -26.17 25.25
N THR A 168 22.08 -25.54 25.52
CA THR A 168 21.53 -25.43 26.89
C THR A 168 20.73 -26.65 27.35
N LEU A 169 20.28 -27.51 26.42
CA LEU A 169 19.58 -28.77 26.72
C LEU A 169 20.54 -29.98 26.88
N SER A 170 21.83 -29.80 26.55
CA SER A 170 22.89 -30.81 26.68
C SER A 170 23.75 -30.64 27.94
N SER A 171 23.38 -29.73 28.85
CA SER A 171 24.13 -29.38 30.08
C SER A 171 23.47 -29.90 31.36
#